data_AF-A0A450XC56-F1
#
_entry.id   AF-A0A450XC56-F1
#
_cell.length_a   1.000
_cell.length_b   1.000
_cell.length_c   1.000
_cell.angle_alpha   90.00
_cell.angle_beta   90.00
_cell.angle_gamma   90.00
#
_symmetry.space_group_name_H-M   'P 1'
#
loop_
_entity.id
_entity.type
_entity.pdbx_description
1 polymer ?
#
loop_
_entity_poly.entity_id
_entity_poly.type
_entity_poly.pdbx_seq_one_letter_code
_entity_poly.pdbx_strand_id
1 'polypeptide(L)'
;MPPDPIAEILHSWPSTIIAYGGIIGAVTFFLWNIKQLISIFEELFERRTHMNTENKRSLLIFAFLLAIPMLLFTGRGLTQDLPPNVKMMKDVLDTFNEAKKAKDNDLYEEAIRKADELIGEFEAGAIAKQRRLIGDGVEIPKPGVYGKKREKERQHIWNFGPLHEVAAAWWVIGRSKMAQGKTQEAINAYRKTMRYSHALVFDPSWNGFWSPSQDAKDRMDHLNDHEE
;
A
#
# COMPACT_ATOMS: atom_id res chain seq x y z
N MET A 1 -11.19 -38.43 -2.21
CA MET A 1 -10.02 -38.75 -3.07
C MET A 1 -8.97 -37.68 -2.80
N PRO A 2 -7.73 -38.02 -2.44
CA PRO A 2 -6.68 -37.03 -2.33
C PRO A 2 -6.42 -36.39 -3.72
N PRO A 3 -6.16 -35.08 -3.78
CA PRO A 3 -5.86 -34.41 -5.05
C PRO A 3 -4.59 -35.00 -5.67
N ASP A 4 -4.61 -35.14 -7.00
CA ASP A 4 -3.48 -35.64 -7.78
C ASP A 4 -2.30 -34.66 -7.66
N PRO A 5 -1.17 -35.06 -7.06
CA PRO A 5 -0.01 -34.19 -6.87
C PRO A 5 0.60 -33.69 -8.18
N ILE A 6 0.28 -34.32 -9.33
CA ILE A 6 0.73 -33.87 -10.64
C ILE A 6 -0.09 -32.67 -11.14
N ALA A 7 -1.36 -32.56 -10.76
CA ALA A 7 -2.23 -31.44 -11.16
C ALA A 7 -1.84 -30.12 -10.47
N GLU A 8 -1.30 -30.19 -9.25
CA GLU A 8 -0.86 -29.02 -8.49
C GLU A 8 0.47 -28.45 -9.03
N ILE A 9 1.32 -29.30 -9.63
CA ILE A 9 2.59 -28.89 -10.24
C ILE A 9 2.37 -28.17 -11.58
N LEU A 10 1.31 -28.49 -12.33
CA LEU A 10 1.04 -27.88 -13.65
C LEU A 10 0.43 -26.48 -13.57
N HIS A 11 -0.19 -26.10 -12.46
CA HIS A 11 -0.81 -24.78 -12.29
C HIS A 11 0.16 -23.66 -11.86
N SER A 12 1.41 -23.97 -11.50
CA SER A 12 2.41 -22.97 -11.07
C SER A 12 3.32 -22.43 -12.20
N TRP A 13 3.30 -23.06 -13.38
CA TRP A 13 4.20 -22.71 -14.49
C TRP A 13 3.93 -21.34 -15.14
N PRO A 14 2.68 -20.84 -15.26
CA PRO A 14 2.42 -19.56 -15.91
C PRO A 14 3.07 -18.38 -15.17
N SER A 15 3.05 -18.39 -13.83
CA SER A 15 3.60 -17.29 -13.02
C SER A 15 5.12 -17.26 -13.04
N THR A 16 5.79 -18.42 -13.07
CA THR A 16 7.26 -18.48 -13.22
C THR A 16 7.72 -18.01 -14.60
N ILE A 17 7.00 -18.38 -15.68
CA ILE A 17 7.36 -17.96 -17.04
C ILE A 17 7.22 -16.44 -17.21
N ILE A 18 6.18 -15.83 -16.62
CA ILE A 18 6.00 -14.36 -16.64
C ILE A 18 7.10 -13.64 -15.86
N ALA A 19 7.53 -14.19 -14.72
CA ALA A 19 8.62 -13.61 -13.91
C ALA A 19 9.97 -13.63 -14.66
N TYR A 20 10.33 -14.75 -15.29
CA TYR A 20 11.56 -14.84 -16.08
C TYR A 20 11.50 -13.97 -17.34
N GLY A 21 10.34 -13.85 -17.98
CA GLY A 21 10.13 -12.96 -19.13
C GLY A 21 10.38 -11.48 -18.80
N GLY A 22 9.93 -11.03 -17.62
CA GLY A 22 10.19 -9.67 -17.14
C GLY A 22 11.68 -9.39 -16.91
N ILE A 23 12.41 -10.35 -16.33
CA ILE A 23 13.86 -10.22 -16.09
C ILE A 23 14.64 -10.19 -17.41
N ILE A 24 14.33 -11.08 -18.36
CA ILE A 24 14.98 -11.09 -19.68
C ILE A 24 14.68 -9.80 -20.44
N GLY A 25 13.45 -9.29 -20.37
CA GLY A 25 13.06 -8.01 -20.94
C GLY A 25 13.83 -6.84 -20.33
N ALA A 26 13.97 -6.79 -19.00
CA ALA A 26 14.72 -5.76 -18.31
C ALA A 26 16.22 -5.81 -18.65
N VAL A 27 16.81 -7.01 -18.70
CA VAL A 27 18.22 -7.21 -19.07
C VAL A 27 18.48 -6.81 -20.52
N THR A 28 17.61 -7.21 -21.46
CA THR A 28 17.75 -6.84 -22.88
C THR A 28 17.57 -5.34 -23.11
N PHE A 29 16.59 -4.71 -22.45
CA PHE A 29 16.41 -3.26 -22.47
C PHE A 29 17.62 -2.54 -21.87
N PHE A 30 18.18 -3.03 -20.76
CA PHE A 30 19.38 -2.49 -20.14
C PHE A 30 20.61 -2.60 -21.05
N LEU A 31 20.81 -3.77 -21.68
CA LEU A 31 21.90 -3.99 -22.65
C LEU A 31 21.77 -3.10 -23.89
N TRP A 32 20.54 -2.86 -24.35
CA TRP A 32 20.29 -1.92 -25.45
C TRP A 32 20.64 -0.49 -25.03
N ASN A 33 20.20 -0.04 -23.85
CA ASN A 33 20.57 1.28 -23.34
C ASN A 33 22.08 1.43 -23.13
N ILE A 34 22.78 0.37 -22.70
CA ILE A 34 24.26 0.35 -22.64
C ILE A 34 24.86 0.54 -24.03
N LYS A 35 24.38 -0.17 -25.06
CA LYS A 35 24.89 -0.01 -26.43
C LYS A 35 24.70 1.42 -26.96
N GLN A 36 23.52 2.01 -26.72
CA GLN A 36 23.23 3.41 -27.08
C GLN A 36 24.13 4.39 -26.32
N LEU A 37 24.35 4.16 -25.01
CA LEU A 37 25.28 4.95 -24.22
C LEU A 37 26.70 4.83 -24.75
N ILE A 38 27.18 3.63 -25.06
CA ILE A 38 28.51 3.39 -25.64
C ILE A 38 28.64 4.15 -26.96
N SER A 39 27.67 4.08 -27.87
CA SER A 39 27.77 4.78 -29.15
C SER A 39 27.78 6.30 -29.00
N ILE A 40 26.96 6.86 -28.09
CA ILE A 40 26.96 8.30 -27.79
C ILE A 40 28.31 8.71 -27.19
N PHE A 41 28.85 7.89 -26.28
CA PHE A 41 30.16 8.15 -25.70
C PHE A 41 31.27 8.08 -26.75
N GLU A 42 31.25 7.09 -27.65
CA GLU A 42 32.21 6.97 -28.76
C GLU A 42 32.16 8.20 -29.68
N GLU A 43 30.96 8.65 -30.08
CA GLU A 43 30.78 9.83 -30.94
C GLU A 43 31.27 11.13 -30.26
N LEU A 44 30.95 11.32 -28.98
CA LEU A 44 31.42 12.45 -28.20
C LEU A 44 32.94 12.44 -28.01
N PHE A 45 33.56 11.26 -28.03
CA PHE A 45 35.00 11.09 -27.80
C PHE A 45 35.83 11.28 -29.07
N GLU A 46 35.35 10.77 -30.20
CA GLU A 46 35.99 10.99 -31.51
C GLU A 46 36.07 12.48 -31.85
N ARG A 47 35.07 13.26 -31.45
CA ARG A 47 35.08 14.72 -31.65
C ARG A 47 36.09 15.48 -30.79
N ARG A 48 36.58 14.91 -29.67
CA ARG A 48 37.24 15.73 -28.64
C ARG A 48 38.73 15.50 -28.44
N THR A 49 39.32 14.36 -28.86
CA THR A 49 40.75 14.13 -28.57
C THR A 49 41.49 13.15 -29.51
N HIS A 50 42.72 13.51 -29.90
CA HIS A 50 43.77 12.58 -30.34
C HIS A 50 44.36 11.83 -29.13
N MET A 51 43.58 11.00 -28.44
CA MET A 51 44.12 10.16 -27.35
C MET A 51 44.61 8.82 -27.87
N ASN A 52 45.75 8.37 -27.33
CA ASN A 52 46.27 7.03 -27.60
C ASN A 52 45.29 5.97 -27.05
N THR A 53 45.45 4.74 -27.54
CA THR A 53 44.62 3.58 -27.18
C THR A 53 44.66 3.22 -25.69
N GLU A 54 45.71 3.59 -24.98
CA GLU A 54 45.90 3.29 -23.56
C GLU A 54 45.03 4.19 -22.66
N ASN A 55 44.94 5.48 -22.99
CA ASN A 55 44.09 6.44 -22.28
C ASN A 55 42.58 6.15 -22.49
N LYS A 56 42.20 5.65 -23.68
CA LYS A 56 40.82 5.24 -23.97
C LYS A 56 40.36 4.09 -23.05
N ARG A 57 41.22 3.09 -22.82
CA ARG A 57 40.91 1.95 -21.94
C ARG A 57 40.74 2.38 -20.48
N SER A 58 41.64 3.21 -19.98
CA SER A 58 41.58 3.71 -18.59
C SER A 58 40.30 4.51 -18.32
N LEU A 59 39.84 5.31 -19.28
CA LEU A 59 38.63 6.11 -19.13
C LEU A 59 37.34 5.27 -19.21
N LEU A 60 37.29 4.25 -20.07
CA LEU A 60 36.17 3.30 -20.12
C LEU A 60 36.03 2.51 -18.80
N ILE A 61 37.17 2.09 -18.22
CA ILE A 61 37.18 1.45 -16.89
C ILE A 61 36.62 2.41 -15.84
N PHE A 62 37.02 3.69 -15.87
CA PHE A 62 36.52 4.70 -14.93
C PHE A 62 35.00 4.94 -15.07
N ALA A 63 34.49 5.01 -16.31
CA ALA A 63 33.06 5.14 -16.56
C ALA A 63 32.26 3.93 -16.05
N PHE A 64 32.77 2.71 -16.25
CA PHE A 64 32.16 1.50 -15.72
C PHE A 64 32.17 1.46 -14.18
N LEU A 65 33.28 1.88 -13.56
CA LEU A 65 33.40 1.95 -12.10
C LEU A 65 32.46 2.99 -11.48
N LEU A 66 32.07 4.04 -12.22
CA LEU A 66 31.07 5.01 -11.76
C LEU A 66 29.62 4.55 -11.99
N ALA A 67 29.37 3.75 -13.02
CA ALA A 67 28.03 3.23 -13.34
C ALA A 67 27.53 2.18 -12.32
N ILE A 68 28.43 1.31 -11.82
CA ILE A 68 28.07 0.23 -10.88
C ILE A 68 27.51 0.78 -9.54
N PRO A 69 28.14 1.77 -8.86
CA PRO A 69 27.57 2.42 -7.69
C PRO A 69 26.23 3.08 -7.97
N MET A 70 26.06 3.70 -9.14
CA MET A 70 24.81 4.36 -9.52
C MET A 70 23.65 3.36 -9.66
N LEU A 71 23.92 2.17 -10.22
CA LEU A 71 22.97 1.05 -10.27
C LEU A 71 22.67 0.45 -8.89
N LEU A 72 23.68 0.32 -8.03
CA LEU A 72 23.48 -0.16 -6.66
C LEU A 72 22.72 0.87 -5.81
N PHE A 73 22.89 2.16 -6.08
CA PHE A 73 22.18 3.24 -5.40
C PHE A 73 20.72 3.35 -5.86
N THR A 74 20.43 3.13 -7.15
CA THR A 74 19.03 3.06 -7.63
C THR A 74 18.31 1.79 -7.17
N GLY A 75 19.03 0.68 -6.99
CA GLY A 75 18.44 -0.57 -6.48
C GLY A 75 17.98 -0.50 -5.01
N ARG A 76 18.65 0.28 -4.15
CA ARG A 76 18.28 0.42 -2.73
C ARG A 76 17.03 1.28 -2.48
N GLY A 77 16.54 2.00 -3.48
CA GLY A 77 15.30 2.78 -3.38
C GLY A 77 14.00 1.96 -3.47
N LEU A 78 14.08 0.65 -3.75
CA LEU A 78 12.90 -0.16 -4.11
C LEU A 78 12.27 -0.96 -2.97
N THR A 79 12.83 -0.95 -1.76
CA THR A 79 12.21 -1.57 -0.59
C THR A 79 12.30 -0.62 0.60
N GLN A 80 11.64 0.53 0.52
CA GLN A 80 11.28 1.21 1.76
C GLN A 80 10.27 0.31 2.47
N ASP A 81 10.70 -0.30 3.58
CA ASP A 81 9.78 -1.00 4.45
C ASP A 81 8.65 -0.04 4.85
N LEU A 82 7.42 -0.46 4.57
CA LEU A 82 6.24 0.31 4.97
C LEU A 82 6.26 0.51 6.49
N PRO A 83 5.77 1.65 7.00
CA PRO A 83 5.56 1.81 8.42
C PRO A 83 4.74 0.64 9.00
N PRO A 84 5.06 0.14 10.21
CA PRO A 84 4.41 -1.05 10.78
C PRO A 84 2.88 -1.00 10.77
N ASN A 85 2.27 0.15 11.10
CA ASN A 85 0.82 0.35 11.06
C ASN A 85 0.24 0.14 9.65
N VAL A 86 0.93 0.65 8.62
CA VAL A 86 0.49 0.54 7.22
C VAL A 86 0.58 -0.92 6.75
N LYS A 87 1.65 -1.64 7.13
CA LYS A 87 1.81 -3.06 6.82
C LYS A 87 0.69 -3.89 7.46
N MET A 88 0.45 -3.71 8.75
CA MET A 88 -0.63 -4.42 9.46
C MET A 88 -2.00 -4.10 8.85
N MET A 89 -2.26 -2.83 8.52
CA MET A 89 -3.53 -2.45 7.91
C MET A 89 -3.72 -3.09 6.53
N LYS A 90 -2.64 -3.18 5.74
CA LYS A 90 -2.68 -3.91 4.46
C LYS A 90 -3.09 -5.36 4.67
N ASP A 91 -2.49 -6.04 5.64
CA ASP A 91 -2.82 -7.44 5.95
C ASP A 91 -4.28 -7.60 6.42
N VAL A 92 -4.81 -6.63 7.19
CA VAL A 92 -6.23 -6.57 7.60
C VAL A 92 -7.15 -6.43 6.38
N LEU A 93 -6.87 -5.46 5.49
CA LEU A 93 -7.73 -5.19 4.32
C LEU A 93 -7.68 -6.33 3.30
N ASP A 94 -6.51 -6.93 3.07
CA ASP A 94 -6.36 -8.05 2.14
C ASP A 94 -7.19 -9.24 2.61
N THR A 95 -7.06 -9.64 3.88
CA THR A 95 -7.86 -10.73 4.46
C THR A 95 -9.35 -10.41 4.47
N PHE A 96 -9.74 -9.18 4.82
CA PHE A 96 -11.15 -8.77 4.77
C PHE A 96 -11.75 -8.85 3.35
N ASN A 97 -11.00 -8.41 2.33
CA ASN A 97 -11.45 -8.48 0.94
C ASN A 97 -11.55 -9.93 0.45
N GLU A 98 -10.62 -10.79 0.86
CA GLU A 98 -10.67 -12.22 0.60
C GLU A 98 -11.90 -12.86 1.25
N ALA A 99 -12.15 -12.58 2.53
CA ALA A 99 -13.34 -13.04 3.27
C ALA A 99 -14.63 -12.62 2.56
N LYS A 100 -14.71 -11.35 2.12
CA LYS A 100 -15.87 -10.82 1.38
C LYS A 100 -16.09 -11.54 0.05
N LYS A 101 -15.01 -11.83 -0.68
CA LYS A 101 -15.07 -12.54 -1.97
C LYS A 101 -15.51 -14.00 -1.78
N ALA A 102 -14.98 -14.68 -0.78
CA ALA A 102 -15.27 -16.08 -0.48
C ALA A 102 -16.60 -16.28 0.27
N LYS A 103 -17.11 -15.23 0.92
CA LYS A 103 -18.22 -15.30 1.91
C LYS A 103 -17.90 -16.30 3.03
N ASP A 104 -16.66 -16.26 3.51
CA ASP A 104 -16.13 -17.23 4.47
C ASP A 104 -16.05 -16.62 5.87
N ASN A 105 -16.70 -17.28 6.82
CA ASN A 105 -16.74 -16.84 8.22
C ASN A 105 -15.38 -16.97 8.92
N ASP A 106 -14.55 -17.94 8.56
CA ASP A 106 -13.25 -18.15 9.17
C ASP A 106 -12.27 -17.05 8.72
N LEU A 107 -12.34 -16.65 7.45
CA LEU A 107 -11.58 -15.50 6.95
C LEU A 107 -12.04 -14.18 7.57
N TYR A 108 -13.34 -14.04 7.89
CA TYR A 108 -13.81 -12.87 8.64
C TYR A 108 -13.25 -12.83 10.07
N GLU A 109 -13.21 -13.96 10.79
CA GLU A 109 -12.59 -14.01 12.13
C GLU A 109 -11.09 -13.73 12.07
N GLU A 110 -10.39 -14.20 11.03
CA GLU A 110 -8.97 -13.88 10.83
C GLU A 110 -8.75 -12.38 10.56
N ALA A 111 -9.62 -11.74 9.75
CA ALA A 111 -9.59 -10.30 9.53
C ALA A 111 -9.82 -9.52 10.84
N ILE A 112 -10.75 -10.00 11.69
CA ILE A 112 -11.02 -9.42 13.02
C ILE A 112 -9.78 -9.56 13.92
N ARG A 113 -9.17 -10.73 13.99
CA ARG A 113 -7.97 -10.97 14.81
C ARG A 113 -6.83 -10.02 14.43
N LYS A 114 -6.53 -9.90 13.13
CA LYS A 114 -5.51 -8.97 12.65
C LYS A 114 -5.85 -7.51 12.95
N ALA A 115 -7.14 -7.15 12.87
CA ALA A 115 -7.60 -5.81 13.22
C ALA A 115 -7.42 -5.53 14.72
N ASP A 116 -7.74 -6.49 15.59
CA ASP A 116 -7.53 -6.39 17.03
C ASP A 116 -6.04 -6.26 17.38
N GLU A 117 -5.14 -6.99 16.71
CA GLU A 117 -3.69 -6.84 16.86
C GLU A 117 -3.22 -5.41 16.50
N LEU A 118 -3.70 -4.86 15.39
CA LEU A 118 -3.39 -3.48 14.97
C LEU A 118 -3.91 -2.46 15.99
N ILE A 119 -5.14 -2.63 16.45
CA ILE A 119 -5.76 -1.76 17.46
C ILE A 119 -4.96 -1.83 18.76
N GLY A 120 -4.59 -3.03 19.23
CA GLY A 120 -3.80 -3.21 20.45
C GLY A 120 -2.47 -2.45 20.43
N GLU A 121 -1.80 -2.41 19.28
CA GLU A 121 -0.52 -1.73 19.12
C GLU A 121 -0.68 -0.20 19.01
N PHE A 122 -1.69 0.30 18.28
CA PHE A 122 -1.74 1.70 17.85
C PHE A 122 -2.87 2.55 18.44
N GLU A 123 -3.84 1.97 19.14
CA GLU A 123 -5.05 2.69 19.59
C GLU A 123 -4.74 3.86 20.52
N ALA A 124 -3.80 3.70 21.47
CA ALA A 124 -3.43 4.78 22.38
C ALA A 124 -2.92 6.02 21.62
N GLY A 125 -2.08 5.81 20.61
CA GLY A 125 -1.56 6.87 19.74
C GLY A 125 -2.66 7.52 18.89
N ALA A 126 -3.55 6.71 18.31
CA ALA A 126 -4.69 7.20 17.54
C ALA A 126 -5.64 8.06 18.40
N ILE A 127 -5.97 7.62 19.62
CA ILE A 127 -6.81 8.39 20.56
C ILE A 127 -6.15 9.72 20.91
N ALA A 128 -4.85 9.71 21.26
CA ALA A 128 -4.12 10.93 21.57
C ALA A 128 -4.11 11.90 20.39
N LYS A 129 -3.89 11.40 19.18
CA LYS A 129 -3.91 12.20 17.94
C LYS A 129 -5.28 12.80 17.66
N GLN A 130 -6.35 12.01 17.74
CA GLN A 130 -7.73 12.47 17.54
C GLN A 130 -8.09 13.56 18.55
N ARG A 131 -7.77 13.37 19.84
CA ARG A 131 -8.02 14.38 20.89
C ARG A 131 -7.27 15.68 20.61
N ARG A 132 -6.01 15.58 20.18
CA ARG A 132 -5.21 16.75 19.83
C ARG A 132 -5.80 17.52 18.65
N LEU A 133 -6.20 16.83 17.57
CA LEU A 133 -6.84 17.48 16.41
C LEU A 133 -8.11 18.24 16.82
N ILE A 134 -8.94 17.64 17.68
CA ILE A 134 -10.13 18.31 18.23
C ILE A 134 -9.73 19.52 19.09
N GLY A 135 -8.77 19.36 20.00
CA GLY A 135 -8.34 20.43 20.92
C GLY A 135 -7.66 21.61 20.20
N ASP A 136 -6.95 21.32 19.12
CA ASP A 136 -6.30 22.30 18.25
C ASP A 136 -7.31 22.98 17.28
N GLY A 137 -8.58 22.56 17.27
CA GLY A 137 -9.62 23.12 16.41
C GLY A 137 -9.41 22.81 14.93
N VAL A 138 -8.75 21.70 14.60
CA VAL A 138 -8.54 21.28 13.20
C VAL A 138 -9.88 20.93 12.58
N GLU A 139 -10.14 21.42 11.37
CA GLU A 139 -11.35 21.07 10.62
C GLU A 139 -11.32 19.58 10.25
N ILE A 140 -12.47 18.91 10.37
CA ILE A 140 -12.64 17.53 9.94
C ILE A 140 -12.44 17.47 8.41
N PRO A 141 -11.47 16.69 7.92
CA PRO A 141 -11.20 16.63 6.48
C PRO A 141 -12.35 15.95 5.74
N LYS A 142 -12.66 16.44 4.53
CA LYS A 142 -13.80 15.97 3.74
C LYS A 142 -13.40 14.83 2.81
N PRO A 143 -14.08 13.66 2.84
CA PRO A 143 -13.81 12.57 1.90
C PRO A 143 -14.03 13.02 0.45
N GLY A 144 -13.47 12.28 -0.51
CA GLY A 144 -13.57 12.56 -1.93
C GLY A 144 -12.22 12.49 -2.65
N VAL A 145 -12.19 12.96 -3.90
CA VAL A 145 -11.01 12.87 -4.77
C VAL A 145 -10.01 13.96 -4.38
N TYR A 146 -8.74 13.57 -4.24
CA TYR A 146 -7.64 14.49 -3.94
C TYR A 146 -6.72 14.61 -5.14
N GLY A 147 -7.12 15.47 -6.09
CA GLY A 147 -6.29 15.85 -7.22
C GLY A 147 -5.22 16.90 -6.85
N LYS A 148 -4.46 17.36 -7.86
CA LYS A 148 -3.33 18.31 -7.69
C LYS A 148 -3.68 19.56 -6.86
N LYS A 149 -4.92 20.07 -6.96
CA LYS A 149 -5.37 21.26 -6.21
C LYS A 149 -5.46 21.04 -4.70
N ARG A 150 -5.59 19.78 -4.24
CA ARG A 150 -5.71 19.41 -2.82
C ARG A 150 -4.46 18.67 -2.30
N GLU A 151 -3.33 18.81 -2.97
CA GLU A 151 -2.09 18.10 -2.61
C GLU A 151 -1.63 18.40 -1.18
N LYS A 152 -1.68 19.67 -0.78
CA LYS A 152 -1.28 20.09 0.57
C LYS A 152 -2.18 19.48 1.64
N GLU A 153 -3.48 19.41 1.37
CA GLU A 153 -4.45 18.78 2.27
C GLU A 153 -4.22 17.27 2.37
N ARG A 154 -3.94 16.62 1.24
CA ARG A 154 -3.57 15.20 1.18
C ARG A 154 -2.33 14.91 2.04
N GLN A 155 -1.28 15.72 1.91
CA GLN A 155 -0.08 15.59 2.74
C GLN A 155 -0.37 15.81 4.22
N HIS A 156 -1.24 16.77 4.54
CA HIS A 156 -1.65 17.00 5.92
C HIS A 156 -2.39 15.79 6.50
N ILE A 157 -3.31 15.18 5.74
CA ILE A 157 -4.06 13.99 6.14
C ILE A 157 -3.10 12.82 6.37
N TRP A 158 -2.13 12.57 5.49
CA TRP A 158 -1.16 11.49 5.69
C TRP A 158 -0.37 11.60 7.01
N ASN A 159 -0.18 12.82 7.52
CA ASN A 159 0.50 13.06 8.80
C ASN A 159 -0.37 12.78 10.03
N PHE A 160 -1.59 12.25 9.86
CA PHE A 160 -2.39 11.80 10.99
C PHE A 160 -1.96 10.41 11.49
N GLY A 161 -1.10 9.72 10.74
CA GLY A 161 -0.43 8.49 11.19
C GLY A 161 -1.44 7.39 11.52
N PRO A 162 -1.21 6.60 12.61
CA PRO A 162 -2.02 5.42 12.94
C PRO A 162 -3.52 5.67 13.17
N LEU A 163 -3.94 6.94 13.26
CA LEU A 163 -5.35 7.33 13.37
C LEU A 163 -6.20 6.71 12.26
N HIS A 164 -5.68 6.71 11.03
CA HIS A 164 -6.40 6.20 9.85
C HIS A 164 -6.58 4.69 9.91
N GLU A 165 -5.48 3.99 10.22
CA GLU A 165 -5.48 2.52 10.28
C GLU A 165 -6.34 2.00 11.43
N VAL A 166 -6.29 2.63 12.62
CA VAL A 166 -7.12 2.22 13.76
C VAL A 166 -8.61 2.41 13.47
N ALA A 167 -8.99 3.53 12.84
CA ALA A 167 -10.38 3.75 12.44
C ALA A 167 -10.85 2.71 11.42
N ALA A 168 -10.02 2.42 10.42
CA ALA A 168 -10.29 1.41 9.40
C ALA A 168 -10.38 -0.02 9.99
N ALA A 169 -9.52 -0.36 10.96
CA ALA A 169 -9.55 -1.64 11.65
C ALA A 169 -10.87 -1.85 12.42
N TRP A 170 -11.30 -0.85 13.21
CA TRP A 170 -12.62 -0.90 13.87
C TRP A 170 -13.76 -1.05 12.86
N TRP A 171 -13.65 -0.37 11.72
CA TRP A 171 -14.63 -0.49 10.64
C TRP A 171 -14.66 -1.89 10.03
N VAL A 172 -13.50 -2.51 9.78
CA VAL A 172 -13.39 -3.90 9.29
C VAL A 172 -14.03 -4.88 10.27
N ILE A 173 -13.82 -4.69 11.58
CA ILE A 173 -14.49 -5.52 12.61
C ILE A 173 -16.00 -5.39 12.48
N GLY A 174 -16.53 -4.16 12.40
CA GLY A 174 -17.97 -3.93 12.24
C GLY A 174 -18.54 -4.59 10.99
N ARG A 175 -17.85 -4.46 9.85
CA ARG A 175 -18.25 -5.08 8.58
C ARG A 175 -18.23 -6.61 8.64
N SER A 176 -17.19 -7.18 9.25
CA SER A 176 -17.02 -8.63 9.37
C SER A 176 -18.09 -9.22 10.28
N LYS A 177 -18.32 -8.63 11.45
CA LYS A 177 -19.40 -9.06 12.38
C LYS A 177 -20.78 -8.94 11.74
N MET A 178 -21.03 -7.88 10.98
CA MET A 178 -22.29 -7.72 10.25
C MET A 178 -22.49 -8.84 9.21
N ALA A 179 -21.44 -9.17 8.44
CA ALA A 179 -21.49 -10.25 7.45
C ALA A 179 -21.76 -11.62 8.07
N GLN A 180 -21.35 -11.82 9.33
CA GLN A 180 -21.60 -13.04 10.10
C GLN A 180 -22.96 -13.04 10.83
N GLY A 181 -23.79 -12.00 10.66
CA GLY A 181 -25.08 -11.86 11.36
C GLY A 181 -24.95 -11.48 12.85
N LYS A 182 -23.76 -11.09 13.32
CA LYS A 182 -23.48 -10.66 14.69
C LYS A 182 -23.78 -9.15 14.86
N THR A 183 -25.04 -8.77 14.64
CA THR A 183 -25.47 -7.35 14.53
C THR A 183 -25.07 -6.50 15.74
N GLN A 184 -25.28 -6.99 16.97
CA GLN A 184 -24.97 -6.20 18.17
C GLN A 184 -23.47 -5.94 18.34
N GLU A 185 -22.63 -6.92 17.99
CA GLU A 185 -21.16 -6.77 17.98
C GLU A 185 -20.73 -5.77 16.90
N ALA A 186 -21.35 -5.84 15.71
CA ALA A 186 -21.10 -4.92 14.62
C ALA A 186 -21.41 -3.46 15.02
N ILE A 187 -22.57 -3.22 15.64
CA ILE A 187 -22.96 -1.91 16.16
C ILE A 187 -21.92 -1.37 17.14
N ASN A 188 -21.42 -2.22 18.05
CA ASN A 188 -20.40 -1.79 19.01
C ASN A 188 -19.09 -1.41 18.33
N ALA A 189 -18.67 -2.14 17.29
CA ALA A 189 -17.50 -1.79 16.50
C ALA A 189 -17.69 -0.48 15.72
N TYR A 190 -18.84 -0.27 15.07
CA TYR A 190 -19.15 0.99 14.37
C TYR A 190 -19.15 2.20 15.31
N ARG A 191 -19.72 2.07 16.52
CA ARG A 191 -19.64 3.11 17.55
C ARG A 191 -18.19 3.46 17.92
N LYS A 192 -17.27 2.50 17.89
CA LYS A 192 -15.85 2.76 18.13
C LYS A 192 -15.21 3.44 16.91
N THR A 193 -15.52 3.02 15.68
CA THR A 193 -15.08 3.69 14.45
C THR A 193 -15.48 5.18 14.43
N MET A 194 -16.71 5.50 14.82
CA MET A 194 -17.25 6.87 14.82
C MET A 194 -16.49 7.83 15.74
N ARG A 195 -15.69 7.34 16.70
CA ARG A 195 -14.86 8.18 17.59
C ARG A 195 -13.69 8.83 16.86
N TYR A 196 -13.30 8.30 15.70
CA TYR A 196 -12.15 8.75 14.92
C TYR A 196 -12.59 9.64 13.76
N SER A 197 -13.24 10.78 14.07
CA SER A 197 -13.85 11.64 13.06
C SER A 197 -12.87 12.27 12.06
N HIS A 198 -11.59 12.43 12.42
CA HIS A 198 -10.56 12.97 11.52
C HIS A 198 -9.90 11.90 10.63
N ALA A 199 -10.24 10.63 10.82
CA ALA A 199 -9.66 9.54 10.06
C ALA A 199 -10.20 9.50 8.61
N LEU A 200 -9.28 9.35 7.67
CA LEU A 200 -9.54 9.20 6.25
C LEU A 200 -8.61 8.14 5.67
N VAL A 201 -9.18 7.17 4.97
CA VAL A 201 -8.43 6.06 4.37
C VAL A 201 -8.29 6.30 2.88
N PHE A 202 -7.07 6.23 2.38
CA PHE A 202 -6.79 6.40 0.96
C PHE A 202 -7.22 5.15 0.18
N ASP A 203 -7.92 5.36 -0.92
CA ASP A 203 -8.30 4.34 -1.89
C ASP A 203 -7.61 4.65 -3.23
N PRO A 204 -6.65 3.81 -3.66
CA PRO A 204 -5.92 4.03 -4.90
C PRO A 204 -6.79 3.82 -6.15
N SER A 205 -7.90 3.08 -6.06
CA SER A 205 -8.71 2.72 -7.24
C SER A 205 -9.37 3.94 -7.91
N TRP A 206 -9.64 5.00 -7.13
CA TRP A 206 -10.19 6.26 -7.63
C TRP A 206 -9.41 7.49 -7.14
N ASN A 207 -8.24 7.28 -6.53
CA ASN A 207 -7.33 8.30 -6.06
C ASN A 207 -8.00 9.33 -5.12
N GLY A 208 -8.62 8.83 -4.05
CA GLY A 208 -9.24 9.69 -3.05
C GLY A 208 -9.32 9.05 -1.68
N PHE A 209 -9.98 9.74 -0.78
CA PHE A 209 -10.14 9.29 0.61
C PHE A 209 -11.60 9.06 0.94
N TRP A 210 -11.86 7.99 1.67
CA TRP A 210 -13.17 7.73 2.29
C TRP A 210 -13.05 7.84 3.82
N SER A 211 -14.18 8.11 4.49
CA SER A 211 -14.23 8.25 5.94
C SER A 211 -14.84 7.00 6.57
N PRO A 212 -14.07 6.21 7.34
CA PRO A 212 -14.60 5.06 8.07
C PRO A 212 -15.68 5.46 9.08
N SER A 213 -15.52 6.61 9.73
CA SER A 213 -16.48 7.11 10.71
C SER A 213 -17.81 7.49 10.05
N GLN A 214 -17.78 8.09 8.87
CA GLN A 214 -19.00 8.41 8.11
C GLN A 214 -19.70 7.14 7.61
N ASP A 215 -18.98 6.21 6.96
CA ASP A 215 -19.62 4.96 6.47
C ASP A 215 -20.16 4.10 7.64
N ALA A 216 -19.48 4.10 8.79
CA ALA A 216 -20.00 3.46 10.00
C ALA A 216 -21.31 4.11 10.49
N LYS A 217 -21.37 5.45 10.51
CA LYS A 217 -22.59 6.19 10.87
C LYS A 217 -23.73 5.87 9.91
N ASP A 218 -23.49 5.96 8.61
CA ASP A 218 -24.52 5.73 7.59
C ASP A 218 -25.10 4.31 7.70
N ARG A 219 -24.25 3.31 7.98
CA ARG A 219 -24.71 1.93 8.24
C ARG A 219 -25.54 1.80 9.50
N MET A 220 -25.16 2.49 10.57
CA MET A 220 -25.94 2.47 11.81
C MET A 220 -27.30 3.12 11.63
N ASP A 221 -27.38 4.22 10.90
CA ASP A 221 -28.66 4.89 10.60
C ASP A 221 -29.59 3.92 9.85
N HIS A 222 -29.09 3.23 8.83
CA HIS A 222 -29.85 2.20 8.10
C HIS A 222 -30.31 1.01 8.96
N LEU A 223 -29.59 0.66 10.03
CA LEU A 223 -30.01 -0.43 10.92
C LEU A 223 -31.20 -0.02 11.79
N ASN A 224 -31.23 1.24 12.24
CA ASN A 224 -32.31 1.75 13.09
C ASN A 224 -33.63 1.89 12.30
N ASP A 225 -33.56 2.27 11.03
CA ASP A 225 -34.73 2.41 10.14
C ASP A 225 -35.49 1.08 9.91
N HIS A 226 -34.89 -0.06 10.27
CA HIS A 226 -35.50 -1.39 10.13
C HIS A 226 -35.99 -1.98 11.46
N GLU A 227 -35.77 -1.29 12.58
CA GLU A 227 -36.27 -1.69 13.90
C GLU A 227 -37.60 -1.00 14.29
N GLU A 228 -38.02 0.03 13.55
CA GLU A 228 -39.33 0.73 13.68
C GLU A 228 -40.44 0.08 12.83
#